data_AF-A0A9W8JTJ3-F1
#
_entry.id   AF-A0A9W8JTJ3-F1
#
_cell.length_a   1.000
_cell.length_b   1.000
_cell.length_c   1.000
_cell.angle_alpha   90.00
_cell.angle_beta   90.00
_cell.angle_gamma   90.00
#
_symmetry.space_group_name_H-M   'P 1'
#
loop_
_entity.id
_entity.type
_entity.pdbx_description
1 polymer ?
#
loop_
_entity_poly.entity_id
_entity_poly.type
_entity_poly.pdbx_seq_one_letter_code
_entity_poly.pdbx_strand_id
1 'polypeptide(L)'
;MQMQRLVYGPLKTAAARGSVGSLAGQPFLIVIDGLDECGDKDEIKDLIDGMLAFFDENPFIPLRVFITSRVEQHIQSRLNVPGVLLDNLVDHCSDKDITSFLDVLFQDARKRDPVIQAYVREHGEWPTPSQKRKLVKHIGGSFIFASAVFEFITGSASSNEHPTTPMDRLPLTLRMNPGLDGLYAQVLARSERIPHFLDIISTIALLEAPLPTSGIAELLGISTYEVVNVLVNLQAIIQVPGTDDIPVTLCHTSLRDFLTTPSRSGRFFAHPRHHVRLYLRLFECELALRRRRPGVPIHLKE
;
A
#
# COMPACT_ATOMS: atom_id res chain seq x y z
N MET A 1 21.66 22.56 3.72
CA MET A 1 22.13 23.94 3.37
C MET A 1 21.19 24.69 2.41
N GLN A 2 20.51 24.02 1.46
CA GLN A 2 19.64 24.69 0.48
C GLN A 2 18.33 25.26 1.08
N MET A 3 17.60 24.50 1.91
CA MET A 3 16.36 25.00 2.53
C MET A 3 16.57 26.23 3.42
N GLN A 4 17.70 26.26 4.15
CA GLN A 4 18.08 27.45 4.91
C GLN A 4 18.24 28.69 4.04
N ARG A 5 18.88 28.56 2.88
CA ARG A 5 19.13 29.69 1.97
C ARG A 5 17.92 30.11 1.14
N LEU A 6 17.12 29.13 0.69
CA LEU A 6 16.08 29.35 -0.31
C LEU A 6 14.69 29.55 0.30
N VAL A 7 14.43 29.00 1.48
CA VAL A 7 13.08 28.99 2.08
C VAL A 7 13.09 29.65 3.45
N TYR A 8 13.83 29.08 4.40
CA TYR A 8 13.80 29.48 5.80
C TYR A 8 14.36 30.88 6.05
N GLY A 9 15.55 31.20 5.53
CA GLY A 9 16.16 32.52 5.66
C GLY A 9 15.31 33.66 5.08
N PRO A 10 14.81 33.53 3.83
CA PRO A 10 13.87 34.49 3.26
C PRO A 10 12.59 34.64 4.09
N LEU A 11 11.98 33.54 4.57
CA LEU A 11 10.78 33.58 5.41
C LEU A 11 11.02 34.29 6.75
N LYS A 12 12.14 33.99 7.44
CA LYS A 12 12.52 34.71 8.67
C LYS A 12 12.66 36.22 8.41
N THR A 13 13.32 36.57 7.31
CA THR A 13 13.54 37.98 6.93
C THR A 13 12.22 38.69 6.62
N ALA A 14 11.31 38.03 5.91
CA ALA A 14 9.99 38.57 5.60
C ALA A 14 9.12 38.74 6.85
N ALA A 15 9.14 37.75 7.76
CA ALA A 15 8.42 37.79 9.03
C ALA A 15 8.90 38.94 9.93
N ALA A 16 10.23 39.13 10.03
CA ALA A 16 10.83 40.18 10.85
C ALA A 16 10.57 41.61 10.35
N ARG A 17 10.40 41.80 9.02
CA ARG A 17 10.22 43.12 8.40
C ARG A 17 8.82 43.70 8.52
N GLY A 18 7.85 42.98 9.10
CA GLY A 18 6.48 43.46 9.21
C GLY A 18 5.74 43.64 7.86
N SER A 19 6.38 43.36 6.71
CA SER A 19 5.73 43.32 5.39
C SER A 19 4.70 42.20 5.26
N VAL A 20 4.73 41.22 6.17
CA VAL A 20 3.67 40.21 6.37
C VAL A 20 2.51 40.78 7.21
N GLY A 21 2.50 42.07 7.53
CA GLY A 21 1.41 42.74 8.25
C GLY A 21 0.03 42.64 7.58
N SER A 22 -0.02 42.40 6.26
CA SER A 22 -1.25 42.09 5.51
C SER A 22 -1.63 40.59 5.50
N LEU A 23 -0.72 39.71 5.94
CA LEU A 23 -0.88 38.25 6.04
C LEU A 23 -0.85 37.76 7.51
N ALA A 24 -0.81 38.70 8.47
CA ALA A 24 -0.53 38.47 9.89
C ALA A 24 -1.56 37.63 10.66
N GLY A 25 -2.60 37.14 9.99
CA GLY A 25 -3.64 36.29 10.61
C GLY A 25 -3.58 34.81 10.23
N GLN A 26 -2.75 34.40 9.26
CA GLN A 26 -2.77 33.04 8.72
C GLN A 26 -1.35 32.48 8.55
N PRO A 27 -1.09 31.24 8.97
CA PRO A 27 0.19 30.59 8.74
C PRO A 27 0.37 30.26 7.25
N PHE A 28 1.60 30.39 6.74
CA PHE A 28 1.98 29.82 5.46
C PHE A 28 2.01 28.29 5.55
N LEU A 29 1.55 27.61 4.52
CA LEU A 29 1.58 26.15 4.45
C LEU A 29 2.52 25.71 3.32
N ILE A 30 3.48 24.86 3.67
CA ILE A 30 4.27 24.09 2.69
C ILE A 30 3.67 22.69 2.63
N VAL A 31 3.33 22.23 1.44
CA VAL A 31 2.89 20.85 1.20
C VAL A 31 4.01 20.09 0.51
N ILE A 32 4.45 18.99 1.11
CA ILE A 32 5.40 18.04 0.53
C ILE A 32 4.61 16.77 0.24
N ASP A 33 4.33 16.54 -1.04
CA ASP A 33 3.56 15.39 -1.49
C ASP A 33 4.50 14.26 -1.91
N GLY A 34 4.40 13.08 -1.28
CA GLY A 34 5.17 11.89 -1.62
C GLY A 34 6.65 11.97 -1.21
N LEU A 35 6.96 12.30 0.04
CA LEU A 35 8.35 12.44 0.50
C LEU A 35 9.20 11.17 0.28
N ASP A 36 8.60 9.99 0.34
CA ASP A 36 9.24 8.69 0.07
C ASP A 36 9.64 8.47 -1.39
N GLU A 37 9.13 9.27 -2.33
CA GLU A 37 9.54 9.16 -3.75
C GLU A 37 10.89 9.83 -4.03
N CYS A 38 11.48 10.52 -3.05
CA CYS A 38 12.83 11.05 -3.15
C CYS A 38 13.86 9.91 -3.09
N GLY A 39 14.80 9.92 -4.05
CA GLY A 39 15.68 8.77 -4.27
C GLY A 39 16.76 8.55 -3.21
N ASP A 40 17.13 9.57 -2.45
CA ASP A 40 18.19 9.50 -1.43
C ASP A 40 17.60 9.59 -0.02
N LYS A 41 17.70 8.49 0.72
CA LYS A 41 17.18 8.36 2.09
C LYS A 41 17.93 9.22 3.10
N ASP A 42 19.21 9.51 2.86
CA ASP A 42 19.99 10.36 3.74
C ASP A 42 19.68 11.84 3.49
N GLU A 43 19.42 12.23 2.24
CA GLU A 43 18.91 13.58 1.93
C GLU A 43 17.52 13.83 2.54
N ILE A 44 16.63 12.82 2.52
CA ILE A 44 15.32 12.89 3.20
C ILE A 44 15.51 13.12 4.70
N LYS A 45 16.42 12.39 5.35
CA LYS A 45 16.70 12.56 6.78
C LYS A 45 17.24 13.95 7.07
N ASP A 46 18.21 14.42 6.28
CA ASP A 46 18.79 15.76 6.41
C ASP A 46 17.75 16.87 6.24
N LEU A 47 16.79 16.67 5.33
CA LEU A 47 15.65 17.58 5.14
C LEU A 47 14.76 17.61 6.38
N ILE A 48 14.37 16.45 6.92
CA ILE A 48 13.52 16.35 8.10
C ILE A 48 14.24 16.94 9.33
N ASP A 49 15.48 16.54 9.59
CA ASP A 49 16.27 17.02 10.73
C ASP A 49 16.47 18.55 10.66
N GLY A 50 16.80 19.07 9.47
CA GLY A 50 16.95 20.50 9.25
C GLY A 50 15.65 21.29 9.40
N MET A 51 14.51 20.69 9.04
CA MET A 51 13.18 21.27 9.23
C MET A 51 12.80 21.32 10.71
N LEU A 52 13.02 20.24 11.46
CA LEU A 52 12.73 20.18 12.90
C LEU A 52 13.58 21.20 13.66
N ALA A 53 14.89 21.24 13.40
CA ALA A 53 15.79 22.24 14.00
C ALA A 53 15.34 23.67 13.70
N PHE A 54 14.84 23.95 12.50
CA PHE A 54 14.30 25.25 12.16
C PHE A 54 13.05 25.61 13.00
N PHE A 55 12.14 24.67 13.23
CA PHE A 55 10.95 24.93 14.05
C PHE A 55 11.30 25.11 15.53
N ASP A 56 12.26 24.32 16.05
CA ASP A 56 12.76 24.45 17.42
C ASP A 56 13.39 25.83 17.67
N GLU A 57 14.18 26.33 16.72
CA GLU A 57 14.78 27.66 16.79
C GLU A 57 13.78 28.80 16.59
N ASN A 58 12.62 28.52 15.97
CA ASN A 58 11.66 29.55 15.54
C ASN A 58 10.21 29.16 15.85
N PRO A 59 9.86 28.91 17.13
CA PRO A 59 8.57 28.32 17.51
C PRO A 59 7.34 29.17 17.18
N PHE A 60 7.52 30.47 16.97
CA PHE A 60 6.44 31.43 16.67
C PHE A 60 6.37 31.83 15.20
N ILE A 61 7.16 31.20 14.32
CA ILE A 61 7.09 31.50 12.91
C ILE A 61 5.71 31.10 12.35
N PRO A 62 5.04 31.94 11.55
CA PRO A 62 3.74 31.62 10.97
C PRO A 62 3.91 30.67 9.77
N LEU A 63 4.50 29.49 9.98
CA LEU A 63 4.74 28.46 8.98
C LEU A 63 4.26 27.11 9.49
N ARG A 64 3.62 26.34 8.61
CA ARG A 64 3.25 24.94 8.80
C ARG A 64 3.78 24.11 7.64
N VAL A 65 4.10 22.86 7.91
CA VAL A 65 4.46 21.89 6.87
C VAL A 65 3.49 20.71 6.98
N PHE A 66 2.90 20.35 5.84
CA PHE A 66 2.10 19.14 5.68
C PHE A 66 2.84 18.19 4.76
N ILE A 67 3.09 16.97 5.23
CA ILE A 67 3.86 15.96 4.50
C ILE A 67 2.96 14.77 4.25
N THR A 68 2.85 14.33 3.00
CA THR A 68 2.33 13.01 2.68
C THR A 68 3.51 12.09 2.40
N SER A 69 3.44 10.86 2.90
CA SER A 69 4.44 9.84 2.61
C SER A 69 3.88 8.46 2.94
N ARG A 70 4.46 7.42 2.32
CA ARG A 70 4.30 6.05 2.82
C ARG A 70 4.91 5.88 4.21
N VAL A 71 4.44 4.87 4.93
CA VAL A 71 4.96 4.52 6.26
C VAL A 71 6.33 3.85 6.12
N GLU A 72 7.36 4.65 5.88
CA GLU A 72 8.75 4.20 5.87
C GLU A 72 9.44 4.56 7.18
N GLN A 73 10.16 3.59 7.77
CA GLN A 73 10.81 3.77 9.07
C GLN A 73 11.72 5.00 9.14
N HIS A 74 12.51 5.23 8.09
CA HIS A 74 13.51 6.29 8.07
C HIS A 74 12.87 7.69 8.11
N ILE A 75 11.61 7.79 7.69
CA ILE A 75 10.77 8.99 7.79
C ILE A 75 10.04 9.00 9.14
N GLN A 76 9.34 7.91 9.46
CA GLN A 76 8.52 7.80 10.67
C GLN A 76 9.32 7.98 11.96
N SER A 77 10.51 7.37 12.05
CA SER A 77 11.37 7.47 13.24
C SER A 77 11.87 8.89 13.51
N ARG A 78 12.02 9.71 12.47
CA ARG A 78 12.46 11.11 12.57
C ARG A 78 11.30 12.06 12.86
N LEU A 79 10.12 11.77 12.33
CA LEU A 79 8.92 12.59 12.54
C LEU A 79 8.16 12.22 13.81
N ASN A 80 8.49 11.12 14.49
CA ASN A 80 7.89 10.74 15.77
C ASN A 80 8.52 11.51 16.95
N VAL A 81 8.36 12.84 16.94
CA VAL A 81 8.89 13.76 17.94
C VAL A 81 7.78 14.70 18.45
N PRO A 82 7.93 15.28 19.65
CA PRO A 82 6.99 16.28 20.15
C PRO A 82 6.82 17.45 19.16
N GLY A 83 5.58 17.86 18.91
CA GLY A 83 5.27 18.97 17.99
C GLY A 83 4.93 18.54 16.55
N VAL A 84 5.18 17.28 16.18
CA VAL A 84 4.70 16.72 14.91
C VAL A 84 3.39 15.96 15.16
N LEU A 85 2.39 16.22 14.31
CA LEU A 85 1.15 15.47 14.28
C LEU A 85 1.24 14.42 13.19
N LEU A 86 1.30 13.14 13.58
CA LEU A 86 1.25 12.01 12.68
C LEU A 86 -0.19 11.50 12.61
N ASP A 87 -0.69 11.34 11.39
CA ASP A 87 -2.00 10.74 11.14
C ASP A 87 -1.82 9.61 10.12
N ASN A 88 -2.21 8.39 10.52
CA ASN A 88 -2.06 7.22 9.68
C ASN A 88 -3.37 6.99 8.92
N LEU A 89 -3.35 7.18 7.60
CA LEU A 89 -4.53 7.00 6.75
C LEU A 89 -5.13 5.59 6.79
N VAL A 90 -4.37 4.58 7.23
CA VAL A 90 -4.90 3.21 7.43
C VAL A 90 -5.92 3.15 8.57
N ASP A 91 -5.83 4.04 9.56
CA ASP A 91 -6.77 4.10 10.68
C ASP A 91 -8.12 4.73 10.28
N HIS A 92 -8.18 5.31 9.07
CA HIS A 92 -9.38 5.92 8.53
C HIS A 92 -10.06 4.94 7.56
N CYS A 93 -11.32 4.62 7.83
CA CYS A 93 -12.09 3.75 6.96
C CYS A 93 -12.46 4.48 5.65
N SER A 94 -11.83 4.08 4.56
CA SER A 94 -12.06 4.61 3.21
C SER A 94 -13.31 4.07 2.52
N ASP A 95 -14.06 3.14 3.12
CA ASP A 95 -15.21 2.49 2.47
C ASP A 95 -16.28 3.50 2.04
N LYS A 96 -16.50 4.55 2.84
CA LYS A 96 -17.43 5.63 2.50
C LYS A 96 -16.97 6.42 1.28
N ASP A 97 -15.69 6.78 1.24
CA ASP A 97 -15.12 7.54 0.13
C ASP A 97 -15.09 6.70 -1.15
N ILE A 98 -14.75 5.41 -1.06
CA ILE A 98 -14.85 4.46 -2.18
C ILE A 98 -16.30 4.33 -2.64
N THR A 99 -17.27 4.29 -1.72
CA THR A 99 -18.70 4.25 -2.08
C THR A 99 -19.07 5.50 -2.88
N SER A 100 -18.73 6.70 -2.39
CA SER A 100 -19.01 7.95 -3.09
C SER A 100 -18.30 8.05 -4.43
N PHE A 101 -17.05 7.59 -4.51
CA PHE A 101 -16.29 7.52 -5.75
C PHE A 101 -16.98 6.63 -6.79
N LEU A 102 -17.37 5.41 -6.41
CA LEU A 102 -18.11 4.50 -7.28
C LEU A 102 -19.49 5.05 -7.67
N ASP A 103 -20.18 5.74 -6.76
CA ASP A 103 -21.46 6.38 -7.05
C ASP A 103 -21.34 7.37 -8.21
N VAL A 104 -20.34 8.27 -8.13
CA VAL A 104 -20.07 9.24 -9.18
C VAL A 104 -19.74 8.54 -10.50
N LEU A 105 -18.86 7.54 -10.47
CA LEU A 105 -18.43 6.81 -11.66
C LEU A 105 -19.58 6.04 -12.33
N PHE A 106 -20.40 5.29 -11.58
CA PHE A 106 -21.53 4.56 -12.15
C PHE A 106 -22.67 5.48 -12.60
N GLN A 107 -22.88 6.62 -11.93
CA GLN A 107 -23.81 7.64 -12.41
C GLN A 107 -23.37 8.23 -13.76
N ASP A 108 -22.08 8.49 -13.92
CA ASP A 108 -21.52 8.97 -15.18
C ASP A 108 -21.58 7.91 -16.28
N ALA A 109 -21.23 6.66 -15.98
CA ALA A 109 -21.38 5.53 -16.89
C ALA A 109 -22.82 5.37 -17.36
N ARG A 110 -23.80 5.46 -16.45
CA ARG A 110 -25.23 5.42 -16.78
C ARG A 110 -25.64 6.54 -17.75
N LYS A 111 -25.02 7.72 -17.69
CA LYS A 111 -25.33 8.82 -18.63
C LYS A 111 -24.74 8.58 -20.02
N ARG A 112 -23.64 7.84 -20.13
CA ARG A 112 -22.86 7.70 -21.37
C ARG A 112 -23.05 6.37 -22.10
N ASP A 113 -23.36 5.30 -21.38
CA ASP A 113 -23.44 3.94 -21.92
C ASP A 113 -24.90 3.53 -22.22
N PRO A 114 -25.28 3.33 -23.49
CA PRO A 114 -26.64 2.93 -23.88
C PRO A 114 -27.07 1.57 -23.33
N VAL A 115 -26.13 0.63 -23.13
CA VAL A 115 -26.41 -0.71 -22.58
C VAL A 115 -26.79 -0.59 -21.11
N ILE A 116 -26.03 0.19 -20.34
CA ILE A 116 -26.36 0.46 -18.93
C ILE A 116 -27.73 1.15 -18.83
N GLN A 117 -28.01 2.14 -19.71
CA GLN A 117 -29.30 2.81 -19.73
C GLN A 117 -30.47 1.87 -20.01
N ALA A 118 -30.34 0.99 -21.01
CA ALA A 118 -31.36 0.02 -21.36
C ALA A 118 -31.64 -0.94 -20.20
N TYR A 119 -30.58 -1.50 -19.61
CA TYR A 119 -30.71 -2.42 -18.49
C TYR A 119 -31.40 -1.77 -17.29
N VAL A 120 -31.02 -0.54 -16.94
CA VAL A 120 -31.61 0.23 -15.84
C VAL A 120 -33.10 0.53 -16.11
N ARG A 121 -33.50 0.81 -17.36
CA ARG A 121 -34.93 1.00 -17.69
C ARG A 121 -35.76 -0.27 -17.46
N GLU A 122 -35.17 -1.43 -17.71
CA GLU A 122 -35.83 -2.73 -17.57
C GLU A 122 -35.82 -3.28 -16.13
N HIS A 123 -34.73 -3.04 -15.39
CA HIS A 123 -34.46 -3.69 -14.10
C HIS A 123 -34.40 -2.71 -12.91
N GLY A 124 -34.54 -1.40 -13.15
CA GLY A 124 -34.53 -0.36 -12.13
C GLY A 124 -33.14 0.21 -11.85
N GLU A 125 -32.43 -0.32 -10.86
CA GLU A 125 -31.14 0.23 -10.40
C GLU A 125 -29.97 -0.71 -10.73
N TRP A 126 -28.90 -0.14 -11.28
CA TRP A 126 -27.64 -0.84 -11.46
C TRP A 126 -26.44 0.08 -11.24
N PRO A 127 -25.39 -0.38 -10.53
CA PRO A 127 -25.34 -1.63 -9.76
C PRO A 127 -26.31 -1.60 -8.57
N THR A 128 -26.84 -2.76 -8.18
CA THR A 128 -27.72 -2.85 -7.00
C THR A 128 -26.95 -2.47 -5.72
N PRO A 129 -27.63 -2.01 -4.64
CA PRO A 129 -26.97 -1.69 -3.38
C PRO A 129 -26.16 -2.85 -2.79
N SER A 130 -26.60 -4.09 -3.01
CA SER A 130 -25.87 -5.30 -2.58
C SER A 130 -24.58 -5.50 -3.37
N GLN A 131 -24.63 -5.35 -4.70
CA GLN A 131 -23.45 -5.43 -5.56
C GLN A 131 -22.44 -4.33 -5.21
N LYS A 132 -22.90 -3.10 -4.99
CA LYS A 132 -22.06 -1.97 -4.60
C LYS A 132 -21.33 -2.24 -3.28
N ARG A 133 -22.04 -2.71 -2.24
CA ARG A 133 -21.40 -3.07 -0.96
C ARG A 133 -20.33 -4.16 -1.11
N LYS A 134 -20.60 -5.19 -1.93
CA LYS A 134 -19.62 -6.23 -2.23
C LYS A 134 -18.40 -5.65 -2.96
N LEU A 135 -18.61 -4.72 -3.88
CA LEU A 135 -17.55 -4.06 -4.64
C LEU A 135 -16.67 -3.19 -3.74
N VAL A 136 -17.27 -2.38 -2.86
CA VAL A 136 -16.54 -1.54 -1.88
C VAL A 136 -15.67 -2.42 -0.98
N LYS A 137 -16.26 -3.48 -0.41
CA LYS A 137 -15.52 -4.42 0.43
C LYS A 137 -14.40 -5.13 -0.34
N HIS A 138 -14.64 -5.47 -1.60
CA HIS A 138 -13.64 -6.11 -2.46
C HIS A 138 -12.48 -5.17 -2.80
N ILE A 139 -12.76 -3.88 -2.99
CA ILE A 139 -11.77 -2.85 -3.29
C ILE A 139 -10.84 -2.55 -2.10
N GLY A 140 -11.32 -2.77 -0.87
CA GLY A 140 -10.51 -2.68 0.34
C GLY A 140 -9.81 -1.32 0.51
N GLY A 141 -10.46 -0.23 0.10
CA GLY A 141 -9.93 1.13 0.24
C GLY A 141 -8.98 1.62 -0.85
N SER A 142 -8.59 0.78 -1.81
CA SER A 142 -7.65 1.17 -2.86
C SER A 142 -8.35 1.90 -4.01
N PHE A 143 -8.18 3.22 -4.11
CA PHE A 143 -8.73 4.02 -5.24
C PHE A 143 -8.15 3.63 -6.60
N ILE A 144 -6.89 3.21 -6.64
CA ILE A 144 -6.26 2.69 -7.87
C ILE A 144 -6.97 1.40 -8.31
N PHE A 145 -7.22 0.50 -7.35
CA PHE A 145 -7.94 -0.74 -7.65
C PHE A 145 -9.41 -0.47 -8.00
N ALA A 146 -10.07 0.47 -7.31
CA ALA A 146 -11.42 0.91 -7.63
C ALA A 146 -11.55 1.39 -9.08
N SER A 147 -10.57 2.18 -9.53
CA SER A 147 -10.50 2.68 -10.90
C SER A 147 -10.32 1.55 -11.91
N ALA A 148 -9.39 0.63 -11.64
CA ALA A 148 -9.14 -0.54 -12.50
C ALA A 148 -10.35 -1.48 -12.59
N VAL A 149 -11.03 -1.71 -11.46
CA VAL A 149 -12.27 -2.50 -11.40
C VAL A 149 -13.39 -1.83 -12.19
N PHE A 150 -13.57 -0.51 -12.03
CA PHE A 150 -14.57 0.24 -12.78
C PHE A 150 -14.30 0.22 -14.29
N GLU A 151 -13.05 0.43 -14.69
CA GLU A 151 -12.62 0.37 -16.09
C GLU A 151 -12.85 -1.03 -16.68
N PHE A 152 -12.56 -2.10 -15.93
CA PHE A 152 -12.86 -3.46 -16.38
C PHE A 152 -14.37 -3.69 -16.57
N ILE A 153 -15.20 -3.18 -15.66
CA ILE A 153 -16.66 -3.33 -15.74
C ILE A 153 -17.20 -2.59 -16.97
N THR A 154 -16.80 -1.33 -17.15
CA THR A 154 -17.37 -0.42 -18.16
C THR A 154 -16.63 -0.44 -19.50
N GLY A 155 -15.43 -1.00 -19.56
CA GLY A 155 -14.61 -1.07 -20.77
C GLY A 155 -15.20 -1.97 -21.84
N SER A 156 -14.76 -1.80 -23.09
CA SER A 156 -15.11 -2.72 -24.18
C SER A 156 -14.23 -3.96 -24.13
N ALA A 157 -14.84 -5.16 -24.21
CA ALA A 157 -14.07 -6.38 -24.37
C ALA A 157 -13.35 -6.34 -25.73
N SER A 158 -12.02 -6.25 -25.71
CA SER A 158 -11.17 -6.24 -26.91
C SER A 158 -10.94 -7.64 -27.50
N SER A 159 -11.46 -8.69 -26.86
CA SER A 159 -11.31 -10.08 -27.27
C SER A 159 -12.66 -10.79 -27.33
N ASN A 160 -12.94 -11.42 -28.48
CA ASN A 160 -14.19 -12.09 -28.86
C ASN A 160 -14.62 -13.31 -28.00
N GLU A 161 -14.03 -13.53 -26.82
CA GLU A 161 -14.23 -14.76 -26.03
C GLU A 161 -14.86 -14.56 -24.64
N HIS A 162 -15.04 -13.33 -24.14
CA HIS A 162 -15.53 -13.05 -22.76
C HIS A 162 -16.42 -11.79 -22.65
N PRO A 163 -17.21 -11.62 -21.56
CA PRO A 163 -18.59 -11.15 -21.60
C PRO A 163 -18.86 -9.80 -22.27
N THR A 164 -20.05 -9.71 -22.86
CA THR A 164 -20.46 -8.61 -23.74
C THR A 164 -20.89 -7.35 -22.99
N THR A 165 -21.40 -7.44 -21.75
CA THR A 165 -21.97 -6.28 -21.05
C THR A 165 -21.31 -5.99 -19.69
N PRO A 166 -21.41 -4.74 -19.17
CA PRO A 166 -20.97 -4.42 -17.82
C PRO A 166 -21.62 -5.28 -16.72
N MET A 167 -22.83 -5.78 -16.98
CA MET A 167 -23.65 -6.55 -16.04
C MET A 167 -23.08 -7.96 -15.88
N ASP A 168 -22.47 -8.49 -16.93
CA ASP A 168 -21.77 -9.77 -16.91
C ASP A 168 -20.37 -9.65 -16.29
N ARG A 169 -19.71 -8.49 -16.46
CA ARG A 169 -18.36 -8.24 -15.95
C ARG A 169 -18.32 -7.94 -14.46
N LEU A 170 -19.32 -7.24 -13.92
CA LEU A 170 -19.35 -6.91 -12.48
C LEU A 170 -19.30 -8.16 -11.57
N PRO A 171 -20.07 -9.23 -11.80
CA PRO A 171 -19.92 -10.47 -11.02
C PRO A 171 -18.52 -11.10 -11.15
N LEU A 172 -17.86 -10.94 -12.30
CA LEU A 172 -16.50 -11.43 -12.50
C LEU A 172 -15.48 -10.61 -11.72
N THR A 173 -15.64 -9.30 -11.57
CA THR A 173 -14.72 -8.49 -10.74
C THR A 173 -14.79 -8.80 -9.26
N LEU A 174 -15.85 -9.47 -8.80
CA LEU A 174 -15.92 -9.97 -7.42
C LEU A 174 -15.22 -11.32 -7.24
N ARG A 175 -14.88 -12.01 -8.35
CA ARG A 175 -14.18 -13.31 -8.37
C ARG A 175 -12.74 -13.17 -8.84
N MET A 176 -12.48 -12.21 -9.71
CA MET A 176 -11.21 -11.87 -10.31
C MET A 176 -10.81 -10.52 -9.74
N ASN A 177 -9.53 -10.26 -9.51
CA ASN A 177 -9.06 -8.94 -9.13
C ASN A 177 -8.47 -8.24 -10.38
N PRO A 178 -9.29 -7.74 -11.30
CA PRO A 178 -8.80 -7.27 -12.59
C PRO A 178 -7.92 -6.02 -12.44
N GLY A 179 -6.93 -5.89 -13.34
CA GLY A 179 -6.23 -4.64 -13.58
C GLY A 179 -5.03 -4.31 -12.68
N LEU A 180 -4.70 -5.14 -11.67
CA LEU A 180 -3.46 -5.00 -10.91
C LEU A 180 -2.34 -5.95 -11.35
N ASP A 181 -2.65 -6.98 -12.15
CA ASP A 181 -1.68 -7.99 -12.58
C ASP A 181 -0.48 -7.38 -13.33
N GLY A 182 -0.72 -6.37 -14.17
CA GLY A 182 0.34 -5.65 -14.88
C GLY A 182 1.25 -4.88 -13.93
N LEU A 183 0.68 -4.18 -12.95
CA LEU A 183 1.43 -3.49 -11.89
C LEU A 183 2.25 -4.49 -11.06
N TYR A 184 1.64 -5.59 -10.64
CA TYR A 184 2.31 -6.65 -9.88
C TYR A 184 3.47 -7.24 -10.67
N ALA A 185 3.24 -7.64 -11.93
CA ALA A 185 4.27 -8.18 -12.79
C ALA A 185 5.43 -7.19 -13.00
N GLN A 186 5.12 -5.90 -13.17
CA GLN A 186 6.13 -4.85 -13.37
C GLN A 186 6.99 -4.65 -12.11
N VAL A 187 6.38 -4.54 -10.94
CA VAL A 187 7.09 -4.35 -9.66
C VAL A 187 7.92 -5.58 -9.31
N LEU A 188 7.36 -6.78 -9.47
CA LEU A 188 8.05 -8.05 -9.22
C LEU A 188 9.23 -8.26 -10.19
N ALA A 189 9.07 -7.93 -11.47
CA ALA A 189 10.14 -8.10 -12.47
C ALA A 189 11.39 -7.25 -12.19
N ARG A 190 11.23 -6.08 -11.55
CA ARG A 190 12.38 -5.23 -11.15
C ARG A 190 13.24 -5.89 -10.06
N SER A 191 12.62 -6.72 -9.23
CA SER A 191 13.25 -7.35 -8.06
C SER A 191 13.68 -8.80 -8.32
N GLU A 192 13.38 -9.35 -9.50
CA GLU A 192 13.57 -10.77 -9.84
C GLU A 192 15.02 -11.25 -9.73
N ARG A 193 15.99 -10.36 -9.90
CA ARG A 193 17.43 -10.68 -9.84
C ARG A 193 18.01 -10.68 -8.42
N ILE A 194 17.23 -10.27 -7.42
CA ILE A 194 17.70 -10.20 -6.04
C ILE A 194 17.73 -11.64 -5.46
N PRO A 195 18.82 -12.04 -4.77
CA PRO A 195 18.88 -13.34 -4.09
C PRO A 195 17.66 -13.58 -3.20
N HIS A 196 17.20 -14.84 -3.14
CA HIS A 196 16.04 -15.26 -2.34
C HIS A 196 14.68 -14.65 -2.73
N PHE A 197 14.60 -13.81 -3.78
CA PHE A 197 13.38 -13.13 -4.20
C PHE A 197 12.16 -14.07 -4.32
N LEU A 198 12.28 -15.12 -5.14
CA LEU A 198 11.17 -16.07 -5.36
C LEU A 198 10.77 -16.82 -4.08
N ASP A 199 11.74 -17.20 -3.25
CA ASP A 199 11.48 -17.87 -1.97
C ASP A 199 10.69 -16.95 -1.03
N ILE A 200 11.09 -15.67 -0.93
CA ILE A 200 10.45 -14.67 -0.06
C ILE A 200 9.03 -14.36 -0.53
N ILE A 201 8.81 -14.02 -1.81
CA ILE A 201 7.47 -13.70 -2.29
C ILE A 201 6.53 -14.91 -2.24
N SER A 202 7.05 -16.12 -2.50
CA SER A 202 6.27 -17.35 -2.39
C SER A 202 5.88 -17.63 -0.94
N THR A 203 6.79 -17.36 0.00
CA THR A 203 6.51 -17.47 1.44
C THR A 203 5.37 -16.53 1.84
N ILE A 204 5.48 -15.25 1.50
CA ILE A 204 4.46 -14.24 1.82
C ILE A 204 3.10 -14.58 1.20
N ALA A 205 3.09 -15.11 -0.03
CA ALA A 205 1.86 -15.54 -0.70
C ALA A 205 1.18 -16.73 -0.01
N LEU A 206 1.96 -17.67 0.53
CA LEU A 206 1.46 -18.94 1.06
C LEU A 206 1.21 -18.92 2.58
N LEU A 207 1.77 -17.97 3.31
CA LEU A 207 1.55 -17.85 4.76
C LEU A 207 0.08 -17.56 5.08
N GLU A 208 -0.51 -18.33 5.99
CA GLU A 208 -1.88 -18.08 6.45
C GLU A 208 -1.98 -16.75 7.20
N ALA A 209 -1.11 -16.56 8.19
CA ALA A 209 -0.99 -15.31 8.94
C ALA A 209 0.31 -14.57 8.52
N PRO A 210 0.26 -13.22 8.37
CA PRO A 210 1.46 -12.44 8.07
C PRO A 210 2.52 -12.63 9.17
N LEU A 211 3.78 -12.80 8.76
CA LEU A 211 4.92 -12.91 9.67
C LEU A 211 5.76 -11.64 9.63
N PRO A 212 6.45 -11.31 10.73
CA PRO A 212 7.44 -10.25 10.72
C PRO A 212 8.67 -10.63 9.89
N THR A 213 9.48 -9.64 9.51
CA THR A 213 10.68 -9.84 8.68
C THR A 213 11.63 -10.89 9.29
N SER A 214 11.81 -10.84 10.62
CA SER A 214 12.59 -11.83 11.37
C SER A 214 12.02 -13.24 11.27
N GLY A 215 10.69 -13.40 11.34
CA GLY A 215 10.00 -14.68 11.20
C GLY A 215 10.11 -15.26 9.79
N ILE A 216 10.05 -14.43 8.76
CA ILE A 216 10.31 -14.85 7.37
C ILE A 216 11.76 -15.33 7.21
N ALA A 217 12.71 -14.59 7.78
CA ALA A 217 14.13 -14.94 7.73
C ALA A 217 14.41 -16.29 8.43
N GLU A 218 13.85 -16.48 9.63
CA GLU A 218 13.95 -17.73 10.39
C GLU A 218 13.36 -18.91 9.60
N LEU A 219 12.17 -18.73 9.02
CA LEU A 219 11.48 -19.78 8.26
C LEU A 219 12.26 -20.20 7.01
N LEU A 220 12.86 -19.23 6.32
CA LEU A 220 13.68 -19.49 5.15
C LEU A 220 15.10 -19.94 5.50
N GLY A 221 15.55 -19.71 6.74
CA GLY A 221 16.92 -19.93 7.21
C GLY A 221 17.93 -19.04 6.48
N ILE A 222 17.54 -17.79 6.25
CA ILE A 222 18.37 -16.72 5.69
C ILE A 222 18.50 -15.59 6.70
N SER A 223 19.31 -14.59 6.42
CA SER A 223 19.44 -13.43 7.30
C SER A 223 18.31 -12.42 7.09
N THR A 224 17.97 -11.65 8.14
CA THR A 224 16.95 -10.61 8.07
C THR A 224 17.27 -9.55 7.00
N TYR A 225 18.54 -9.18 6.83
CA TYR A 225 18.92 -8.18 5.82
C TYR A 225 18.63 -8.64 4.39
N GLU A 226 18.73 -9.95 4.11
CA GLU A 226 18.38 -10.52 2.80
C GLU A 226 16.88 -10.40 2.53
N VAL A 227 16.04 -10.61 3.56
CA VAL A 227 14.59 -10.37 3.47
C VAL A 227 14.30 -8.90 3.24
N VAL A 228 14.86 -8.01 4.05
CA VAL A 228 14.68 -6.55 3.91
C VAL A 228 15.09 -6.07 2.53
N ASN A 229 16.23 -6.56 2.00
CA ASN A 229 16.74 -6.18 0.67
C ASN A 229 15.74 -6.51 -0.45
N VAL A 230 15.00 -7.61 -0.35
CA VAL A 230 13.92 -7.90 -1.30
C VAL A 230 12.71 -6.99 -1.05
N LEU A 231 12.29 -6.88 0.21
CA LEU A 231 11.05 -6.18 0.58
C LEU A 231 11.07 -4.70 0.26
N VAL A 232 12.19 -4.00 0.45
CA VAL A 232 12.31 -2.56 0.13
C VAL A 232 12.05 -2.27 -1.35
N ASN A 233 12.33 -3.23 -2.25
CA ASN A 233 12.06 -3.08 -3.68
C ASN A 233 10.58 -3.38 -4.05
N LEU A 234 9.79 -3.85 -3.08
CA LEU A 234 8.38 -4.23 -3.25
C LEU A 234 7.41 -3.32 -2.48
N GLN A 235 7.89 -2.21 -1.92
CA GLN A 235 7.09 -1.26 -1.12
C GLN A 235 5.85 -0.71 -1.84
N ALA A 236 5.83 -0.75 -3.18
CA ALA A 236 4.66 -0.37 -3.97
C ALA A 236 3.47 -1.34 -3.80
N ILE A 237 3.72 -2.61 -3.42
CA ILE A 237 2.70 -3.68 -3.38
C ILE A 237 2.72 -4.47 -2.06
N ILE A 238 3.75 -4.29 -1.24
CA ILE A 238 3.92 -4.86 0.10
C ILE A 238 4.18 -3.73 1.09
N GLN A 239 3.49 -3.75 2.23
CA GLN A 239 3.78 -2.89 3.37
C GLN A 239 4.92 -3.51 4.17
N VAL A 240 6.08 -2.86 4.11
CA VAL A 240 7.28 -3.27 4.85
C VAL A 240 7.34 -2.47 6.14
N PRO A 241 7.15 -3.10 7.30
CA PRO A 241 7.24 -2.37 8.55
C PRO A 241 8.66 -1.93 8.83
N GLY A 242 8.79 -0.86 9.60
CA GLY A 242 10.08 -0.34 9.99
C GLY A 242 10.81 -1.15 11.06
N THR A 243 10.17 -2.08 11.74
CA THR A 243 10.84 -2.92 12.73
C THR A 243 10.69 -4.38 12.37
N ASP A 244 11.68 -5.18 12.76
CA ASP A 244 11.75 -6.61 12.45
C ASP A 244 10.70 -7.46 13.19
N ASP A 245 9.86 -6.84 14.03
CA ASP A 245 8.88 -7.49 14.90
C ASP A 245 7.42 -7.29 14.44
N ILE A 246 7.19 -6.36 13.51
CA ILE A 246 5.85 -6.10 12.96
C ILE A 246 5.65 -6.97 11.72
N PRO A 247 4.46 -7.54 11.49
CA PRO A 247 4.21 -8.38 10.32
C PRO A 247 4.30 -7.63 8.98
N VAL A 248 4.86 -8.30 7.97
CA VAL A 248 4.88 -7.84 6.58
C VAL A 248 3.51 -8.09 5.96
N THR A 249 2.78 -7.03 5.61
CA THR A 249 1.42 -7.09 5.06
C THR A 249 1.38 -6.73 3.59
N LEU A 250 0.35 -7.19 2.87
CA LEU A 250 0.17 -6.83 1.46
C LEU A 250 -0.57 -5.49 1.37
N CYS A 251 -0.22 -4.63 0.42
CA CYS A 251 -0.98 -3.40 0.16
C CYS A 251 -2.42 -3.71 -0.29
N HIS A 252 -2.64 -4.88 -0.90
CA HIS A 252 -3.96 -5.37 -1.26
C HIS A 252 -3.98 -6.91 -1.28
N THR A 253 -5.09 -7.52 -0.86
CA THR A 253 -5.26 -8.98 -0.78
C THR A 253 -5.11 -9.66 -2.14
N SER A 254 -5.46 -8.96 -3.23
CA SER A 254 -5.36 -9.49 -4.60
C SER A 254 -3.95 -9.83 -5.07
N LEU A 255 -2.91 -9.30 -4.43
CA LEU A 255 -1.53 -9.70 -4.70
C LEU A 255 -1.31 -11.17 -4.34
N ARG A 256 -1.92 -11.65 -3.24
CA ARG A 256 -1.91 -13.08 -2.89
C ARG A 256 -2.55 -13.90 -4.00
N ASP A 257 -3.76 -13.52 -4.43
CA ASP A 257 -4.48 -14.23 -5.50
C ASP A 257 -3.69 -14.25 -6.82
N PHE A 258 -2.95 -13.18 -7.13
CA PHE A 258 -2.06 -13.14 -8.28
C PHE A 258 -0.93 -14.17 -8.14
N LEU A 259 -0.20 -14.15 -7.02
CA LEU A 259 0.94 -15.04 -6.77
C LEU A 259 0.53 -16.52 -6.65
N THR A 260 -0.71 -16.82 -6.25
CA THR A 260 -1.23 -18.18 -6.12
C THR A 260 -2.02 -18.68 -7.33
N THR A 261 -2.08 -17.91 -8.43
CA THR A 261 -2.75 -18.31 -9.67
C THR A 261 -1.75 -18.43 -10.84
N PRO A 262 -1.45 -19.63 -11.36
CA PRO A 262 -0.41 -19.83 -12.37
C PRO A 262 -0.62 -19.02 -13.66
N SER A 263 -1.86 -18.94 -14.13
CA SER A 263 -2.20 -18.22 -15.37
C SER A 263 -2.05 -16.70 -15.26
N ARG A 264 -2.00 -16.16 -14.04
CA ARG A 264 -1.86 -14.72 -13.77
C ARG A 264 -0.41 -14.33 -13.50
N SER A 265 0.28 -15.07 -12.63
CA SER A 265 1.64 -14.73 -12.20
C SER A 265 2.75 -15.32 -13.05
N GLY A 266 2.46 -16.33 -13.88
CA GLY A 266 3.44 -16.97 -14.75
C GLY A 266 4.68 -17.43 -13.96
N ARG A 267 5.83 -16.81 -14.23
CA ARG A 267 7.09 -17.12 -13.54
C ARG A 267 7.15 -16.71 -12.07
N PHE A 268 6.25 -15.83 -11.60
CA PHE A 268 6.15 -15.43 -10.20
C PHE A 268 5.21 -16.33 -9.39
N PHE A 269 4.68 -17.40 -9.99
CA PHE A 269 3.75 -18.31 -9.34
C PHE A 269 4.36 -19.03 -8.13
N ALA A 270 3.73 -18.84 -6.96
CA ALA A 270 4.07 -19.49 -5.71
C ALA A 270 3.65 -20.96 -5.74
N HIS A 271 4.51 -21.81 -6.29
CA HIS A 271 4.19 -23.23 -6.51
C HIS A 271 3.92 -23.96 -5.18
N PRO A 272 2.90 -24.84 -5.09
CA PRO A 272 2.56 -25.62 -3.88
C PRO A 272 3.71 -26.44 -3.25
N ARG A 273 4.80 -26.70 -3.98
CA ARG A 273 6.01 -27.33 -3.44
C ARG A 273 6.68 -26.47 -2.37
N HIS A 274 6.53 -25.15 -2.45
CA HIS A 274 6.96 -24.23 -1.41
C HIS A 274 6.14 -24.45 -0.14
N HIS A 275 4.85 -24.78 -0.24
CA HIS A 275 4.02 -25.09 0.93
C HIS A 275 4.58 -26.27 1.74
N VAL A 276 5.02 -27.33 1.06
CA VAL A 276 5.65 -28.49 1.71
C VAL A 276 6.98 -28.09 2.37
N ARG A 277 7.81 -27.31 1.67
CA ARG A 277 9.08 -26.80 2.22
C ARG A 277 8.84 -25.92 3.46
N LEU A 278 7.87 -25.01 3.40
CA LEU A 278 7.51 -24.13 4.52
C LEU A 278 6.97 -24.93 5.70
N TYR A 279 6.14 -25.93 5.46
CA TYR A 279 5.64 -26.83 6.51
C TYR A 279 6.79 -27.56 7.23
N LEU A 280 7.73 -28.13 6.47
CA LEU A 280 8.91 -28.79 7.05
C LEU A 280 9.77 -27.81 7.85
N ARG A 281 9.96 -26.58 7.35
CA ARG A 281 10.73 -25.54 8.04
C ARG A 281 10.05 -25.05 9.32
N LEU A 282 8.73 -24.87 9.30
CA LEU A 282 7.95 -24.57 10.51
C LEU A 282 8.15 -25.65 11.56
N PHE A 283 8.08 -26.92 11.15
CA PHE A 283 8.29 -28.06 12.06
C PHE A 283 9.73 -28.09 12.62
N GLU A 284 10.75 -27.81 11.80
CA GLU A 284 12.14 -27.67 12.26
C GLU A 284 12.31 -26.53 13.27
N CYS A 285 11.72 -25.36 13.00
CA CYS A 285 11.76 -24.20 13.89
C CYS A 285 11.07 -24.53 15.23
N GLU A 286 9.92 -25.18 15.19
CA GLU A 286 9.20 -25.59 16.38
C GLU A 286 10.00 -26.60 17.22
N LEU A 287 10.62 -27.60 16.58
CA LEU A 287 11.51 -28.54 17.26
C LEU A 287 12.72 -27.84 17.90
N ALA A 288 13.31 -26.85 17.21
CA ALA A 288 14.40 -26.04 17.75
C ALA A 288 13.96 -25.20 18.95
N LEU A 289 12.76 -24.59 18.90
CA LEU A 289 12.16 -23.86 20.00
C LEU A 289 11.89 -24.78 21.21
N ARG A 290 11.32 -25.97 20.97
CA ARG A 290 11.07 -26.98 22.01
C ARG A 290 12.37 -27.45 22.68
N ARG A 291 13.47 -27.60 21.92
CA ARG A 291 14.80 -27.92 22.49
C ARG A 291 15.37 -26.78 23.34
N ARG A 292 15.06 -25.53 23.00
CA ARG A 292 15.52 -24.33 23.75
C ARG A 292 14.63 -23.99 24.96
N ARG A 293 13.36 -24.41 24.97
CA ARG A 293 12.39 -24.17 26.06
C ARG A 293 11.57 -25.43 26.38
N PRO A 294 12.13 -26.41 27.10
CA PRO A 294 11.41 -27.60 27.51
C PRO A 294 10.37 -27.25 28.60
N GLY A 295 9.13 -26.89 28.22
CA GLY A 295 8.06 -26.68 29.21
C GLY A 295 6.81 -25.87 28.79
N VAL A 296 6.76 -25.27 27.59
CA VAL A 296 5.59 -24.47 27.17
C VAL A 296 4.75 -25.24 26.14
N PRO A 297 3.50 -25.63 26.44
CA PRO A 297 2.60 -26.23 25.46
C PRO A 297 1.99 -25.15 24.55
N ILE A 298 2.01 -25.38 23.24
CA ILE A 298 1.35 -24.52 22.25
C ILE A 298 0.21 -25.34 21.61
N HIS A 299 -1.01 -24.78 21.59
CA HIS A 299 -2.17 -25.41 20.96
C HIS A 299 -2.10 -25.28 19.44
N LEU A 300 -2.02 -26.43 18.75
CA LEU A 300 -2.32 -26.54 17.32
C LEU A 300 -3.84 -26.38 17.14
N LYS A 301 -4.27 -25.39 16.36
CA LYS A 301 -5.56 -25.48 15.67
C LYS A 301 -5.30 -26.20 14.36
N GLU A 302 -5.95 -27.34 14.20
CA GLU A 302 -6.05 -28.11 12.95
C GLU A 302 -6.70 -27.29 11.83
#